data_AF-A0A975VKY6-F1
#
_entry.id   AF-A0A975VKY6-F1
#
_cell.length_a   1.000
_cell.length_b   1.000
_cell.length_c   1.000
_cell.angle_alpha   90.00
_cell.angle_beta   90.00
_cell.angle_gamma   90.00
#
_symmetry.space_group_name_H-M   'P 1'
#
loop_
_entity.id
_entity.type
_entity.pdbx_description
1 polymer ?
#
loop_
_entity_poly.entity_id
_entity_poly.type
_entity_poly.pdbx_seq_one_letter_code
_entity_poly.pdbx_strand_id
1 'polypeptide(L)'
;MDEPPSIDLLLIACELAGKVECKPQREDGTDAAVYASSGPTVARRIKAGAKFVASFNGAPLEPGLCPARFYWAVSMQVGAVRKTNYKLWLDQSPEEVKNLWRARQEARVLRDSLPHGQRKKKPWGPL
;
A
#
# COMPACT_ATOMS: atom_id res chain seq x y z
N MET A 1 2.18 -15.61 16.61
CA MET A 1 2.30 -15.11 15.24
C MET A 1 2.02 -13.63 15.33
N ASP A 2 3.04 -12.80 15.10
CA ASP A 2 2.93 -11.34 15.31
C ASP A 2 1.98 -10.71 14.28
N GLU A 3 1.25 -9.69 14.71
CA GLU A 3 0.38 -8.91 13.82
C GLU A 3 1.25 -8.20 12.75
N PRO A 4 0.87 -8.23 11.46
CA PRO A 4 1.65 -7.59 10.42
C PRO A 4 1.80 -6.08 10.70
N PRO A 5 3.03 -5.53 10.58
CA PRO A 5 3.23 -4.10 10.69
C PRO A 5 2.32 -3.36 9.70
N SER A 6 1.65 -2.30 10.15
CA SER A 6 0.78 -1.48 9.30
C SER A 6 1.49 -0.94 8.06
N ILE A 7 2.80 -0.70 8.16
CA ILE A 7 3.69 -0.32 7.05
C ILE A 7 3.74 -1.42 5.97
N ASP A 8 3.92 -2.68 6.35
CA ASP A 8 4.09 -3.77 5.39
C ASP A 8 2.81 -4.01 4.60
N LEU A 9 1.66 -4.01 5.29
CA LEU A 9 0.37 -4.13 4.63
C LEU A 9 0.11 -2.96 3.67
N LEU A 10 0.51 -1.74 4.06
CA LEU A 10 0.39 -0.57 3.21
C LEU A 10 1.30 -0.65 1.98
N LEU A 11 2.50 -1.20 2.12
CA LEU A 11 3.42 -1.42 0.99
C LEU A 11 2.85 -2.47 0.02
N ILE A 12 2.27 -3.55 0.53
CA ILE A 12 1.57 -4.54 -0.30
C ILE A 12 0.37 -3.89 -1.00
N ALA A 13 -0.41 -3.08 -0.27
CA ALA A 13 -1.53 -2.35 -0.86
C ALA A 13 -1.08 -1.39 -1.97
N CYS A 14 0.07 -0.72 -1.81
CA CYS A 14 0.66 0.10 -2.87
C CYS A 14 1.06 -0.73 -4.11
N GLU A 15 1.49 -1.98 -3.95
CA GLU A 15 1.84 -2.85 -5.08
C GLU A 15 0.60 -3.36 -5.83
N LEU A 16 -0.47 -3.65 -5.09
CA LEU A 16 -1.72 -4.20 -5.62
C LEU A 16 -2.70 -3.13 -6.13
N ALA A 17 -2.49 -1.86 -5.79
CA ALA A 17 -3.43 -0.79 -6.11
C ALA A 17 -3.63 -0.63 -7.63
N GLY A 18 -4.84 -0.92 -8.12
CA GLY A 18 -5.22 -0.74 -9.52
C GLY A 18 -5.42 0.74 -9.89
N LYS A 19 -5.72 1.59 -8.90
CA LYS A 19 -5.81 3.05 -9.06
C LYS A 19 -5.32 3.75 -7.80
N VAL A 20 -4.62 4.86 -7.98
CA VAL A 20 -4.24 5.73 -6.86
C VAL A 20 -4.65 7.15 -7.14
N GLU A 21 -5.43 7.73 -6.24
CA GLU A 21 -5.80 9.15 -6.27
C GLU A 21 -5.00 9.90 -5.21
N CYS A 22 -4.62 11.13 -5.55
CA CYS A 22 -3.84 12.01 -4.70
C CYS A 22 -4.53 13.36 -4.58
N LYS A 23 -4.69 13.84 -3.35
CA LYS A 23 -5.24 15.16 -3.02
C LYS A 23 -4.32 15.85 -2.00
N PRO A 24 -3.50 16.83 -2.42
CA PRO A 24 -2.76 17.69 -1.48
C PRO A 24 -3.73 18.43 -0.55
N GLN A 25 -3.36 18.64 0.70
CA GLN A 25 -4.08 19.58 1.56
C GLN A 25 -3.45 20.96 1.38
N ARG A 26 -4.28 21.96 1.07
CA ARG A 26 -3.87 23.36 1.05
C ARG A 26 -4.11 23.98 2.42
N GLU A 27 -3.26 24.92 2.81
CA GLU A 27 -3.37 25.64 4.08
C GLU A 27 -4.50 26.68 4.06
N ASP A 28 -4.87 27.17 2.88
CA ASP A 28 -5.91 28.17 2.65
C ASP A 28 -7.34 27.62 2.73
N GLY A 29 -7.51 26.32 3.00
CA GLY A 29 -8.82 25.65 3.07
C GLY A 29 -9.50 25.45 1.72
N THR A 30 -8.88 25.84 0.60
CA THR A 30 -9.44 25.60 -0.74
C THR A 30 -9.32 24.14 -1.15
N ASP A 31 -10.33 23.64 -1.84
CA ASP A 31 -10.30 22.26 -2.34
C ASP A 31 -9.21 22.10 -3.40
N ALA A 32 -8.20 21.29 -3.07
CA ALA A 32 -7.17 20.93 -4.03
C ALA A 32 -7.73 19.99 -5.10
N ALA A 33 -7.25 20.17 -6.34
CA ALA A 33 -7.52 19.25 -7.43
C ALA A 33 -7.02 17.84 -7.09
N VAL A 34 -7.86 16.84 -7.38
CA VAL A 34 -7.49 15.43 -7.30
C VAL A 34 -6.77 15.05 -8.59
N TYR A 35 -5.63 14.38 -8.48
CA TYR A 35 -4.90 13.85 -9.63
C TYR A 35 -4.54 12.39 -9.44
N ALA A 36 -4.31 11.70 -10.57
CA ALA A 36 -3.86 10.31 -10.56
C ALA A 36 -2.40 10.23 -10.10
N SER A 37 -2.11 9.28 -9.23
CA SER A 37 -0.76 8.93 -8.80
C SER A 37 -0.55 7.43 -9.01
N SER A 38 0.58 6.91 -8.54
CA SER A 38 0.90 5.48 -8.62
C SER A 38 1.24 4.92 -7.24
N GLY A 39 0.92 3.65 -7.03
CA GLY A 39 1.31 2.91 -5.84
C GLY A 39 2.83 2.95 -5.57
N PRO A 40 3.71 2.75 -6.57
CA PRO A 40 5.15 2.89 -6.41
C PRO A 40 5.59 4.26 -5.87
N THR A 41 4.94 5.36 -6.27
CA THR A 41 5.23 6.70 -5.74
C THR A 41 4.93 6.78 -4.24
N VAL A 42 3.79 6.24 -3.81
CA VAL A 42 3.39 6.21 -2.40
C VAL A 42 4.35 5.32 -1.59
N ALA A 43 4.64 4.12 -2.09
CA ALA A 43 5.57 3.19 -1.47
C ALA A 43 6.97 3.78 -1.26
N ARG A 44 7.50 4.52 -2.25
CA ARG A 44 8.80 5.21 -2.12
C ARG A 44 8.80 6.23 -0.98
N ARG A 45 7.73 7.00 -0.83
CA ARG A 45 7.63 8.02 0.22
C ARG A 45 7.52 7.40 1.61
N ILE A 46 6.78 6.31 1.75
CA ILE A 46 6.73 5.53 3.00
C ILE A 46 8.13 5.01 3.35
N LYS A 47 8.83 4.39 2.38
CA LYS A 47 10.19 3.88 2.56
C LYS A 47 11.22 4.98 2.88
N ALA A 48 10.98 6.20 2.41
CA ALA A 48 11.80 7.38 2.73
C ALA A 48 11.53 7.95 4.14
N GLY A 49 10.66 7.33 4.95
CA GLY A 49 10.40 7.76 6.31
C GLY A 49 9.36 8.87 6.44
N ALA A 50 8.49 9.05 5.44
CA ALA A 50 7.39 10.00 5.56
C ALA A 50 6.46 9.62 6.73
N LYS A 51 5.99 10.61 7.50
CA LYS A 51 4.98 10.39 8.53
C LYS A 51 3.65 10.15 7.85
N PHE A 52 2.94 9.09 8.22
CA PHE A 52 1.64 8.79 7.64
C PHE A 52 0.66 8.22 8.66
N VAL A 53 -0.62 8.39 8.36
CA VAL A 53 -1.74 7.71 9.01
C VAL A 53 -2.52 7.02 7.90
N ALA A 54 -2.77 5.72 8.06
CA ALA A 54 -3.52 4.92 7.10
C ALA A 54 -4.74 4.31 7.77
N SER A 55 -5.85 4.28 7.05
CA SER A 55 -7.05 3.56 7.44
C SER A 55 -7.60 2.78 6.24
N PHE A 56 -8.12 1.59 6.52
CA PHE A 56 -8.76 0.75 5.54
C PHE A 56 -10.27 0.86 5.61
N ASN A 57 -10.94 0.95 4.46
CA ASN A 57 -12.39 0.77 4.42
C ASN A 57 -12.76 -0.71 4.32
N GLY A 58 -13.13 -1.33 5.44
CA GLY A 58 -13.53 -2.73 5.55
C GLY A 58 -14.76 -3.12 4.74
N ALA A 59 -15.62 -2.15 4.42
CA ALA A 59 -16.84 -2.40 3.68
C ALA A 59 -16.57 -2.37 2.17
N PRO A 60 -16.99 -3.40 1.41
CA PRO A 60 -16.91 -3.35 -0.04
C PRO A 60 -17.77 -2.19 -0.55
N LEU A 61 -17.21 -1.42 -1.47
CA LEU A 61 -17.93 -0.38 -2.18
C LEU A 61 -18.72 -1.01 -3.33
N GLU A 62 -19.92 -0.49 -3.55
CA GLU A 62 -20.73 -0.83 -4.72
C GLU A 62 -19.90 -0.62 -5.99
N PRO A 63 -19.88 -1.59 -6.92
CA PRO A 63 -19.18 -1.46 -8.19
C PRO A 63 -19.90 -0.40 -9.05
N GLY A 64 -19.52 0.85 -8.85
CA GLY A 64 -19.95 1.99 -9.65
C GLY A 64 -18.93 2.31 -10.75
N LEU A 65 -18.51 3.57 -10.84
CA LEU A 65 -17.50 4.05 -11.81
C LEU A 65 -16.06 3.56 -11.54
N CYS A 66 -15.80 2.95 -10.38
CA CYS A 66 -14.49 2.41 -10.03
C CYS A 66 -14.58 0.88 -9.94
N PRO A 67 -13.73 0.12 -10.65
CA PRO A 67 -13.76 -1.35 -10.59
C PRO A 67 -13.31 -1.90 -9.24
N ALA A 68 -12.56 -1.11 -8.47
CA ALA A 68 -12.04 -1.49 -7.17
C ALA A 68 -13.10 -1.49 -6.07
N ARG A 69 -13.15 -2.60 -5.33
CA ARG A 69 -14.14 -2.84 -4.26
C ARG A 69 -13.72 -2.26 -2.92
N PHE A 70 -12.44 -1.99 -2.73
CA PHE A 70 -11.89 -1.49 -1.47
C PHE A 70 -10.99 -0.29 -1.69
N TYR A 71 -10.77 0.49 -0.63
CA TYR A 71 -9.72 1.49 -0.65
C TYR A 71 -9.04 1.67 0.70
N TRP A 72 -7.76 2.04 0.65
CA TRP A 72 -7.00 2.56 1.77
C TRP A 72 -6.93 4.08 1.67
N ALA A 73 -7.34 4.78 2.72
CA ALA A 73 -7.07 6.20 2.88
C ALA A 73 -5.71 6.36 3.56
N VAL A 74 -4.81 7.13 2.95
CA VAL A 74 -3.47 7.37 3.49
C VAL A 74 -3.23 8.87 3.55
N SER A 75 -3.20 9.42 4.76
CA SER A 75 -2.77 10.80 4.98
C SER A 75 -1.27 10.80 5.24
N MET A 76 -0.49 11.44 4.36
CA MET A 76 0.97 11.49 4.48
C MET A 76 1.45 12.92 4.60
N GLN A 77 2.42 13.13 5.48
CA GLN A 77 3.11 14.40 5.68
C GLN A 77 4.58 14.25 5.29
N VAL A 78 5.01 15.09 4.34
CA VAL A 78 6.39 15.16 3.87
C VAL A 78 6.97 16.52 4.30
N GLY A 79 7.89 16.51 5.25
CA GLY A 79 8.42 17.72 5.87
C GLY A 79 7.40 18.42 6.80
N ALA A 80 7.65 19.69 7.12
CA ALA A 80 6.82 20.44 8.07
C ALA A 80 5.47 20.91 7.49
N VAL A 81 5.34 21.03 6.17
CA VAL A 81 4.29 21.87 5.56
C VAL A 81 3.31 21.08 4.67
N ARG A 82 3.77 20.03 3.96
CA ARG A 82 2.96 19.40 2.91
C ARG A 82 2.30 18.12 3.40
N LYS A 83 1.01 18.21 3.70
CA LYS A 83 0.14 17.05 3.90
C LYS A 83 -0.57 16.68 2.61
N THR A 84 -0.69 15.39 2.33
CA THR A 84 -1.27 14.85 1.10
C THR A 84 -2.07 13.60 1.43
N ASN A 85 -3.32 13.58 0.99
CA ASN A 85 -4.22 12.46 1.18
C ASN A 85 -4.23 11.60 -0.09
N TYR A 86 -3.99 10.31 0.07
CA TYR A 86 -4.06 9.32 -1.00
C TYR A 86 -5.25 8.42 -0.78
N LYS A 87 -5.85 7.97 -1.87
CA LYS A 87 -6.75 6.82 -1.89
C LYS A 87 -6.13 5.75 -2.76
N LEU A 88 -5.74 4.63 -2.15
CA LEU A 88 -5.27 3.45 -2.86
C LEU A 88 -6.48 2.54 -3.09
N TRP A 89 -6.84 2.31 -4.33
CA TRP A 89 -7.99 1.50 -4.71
C TRP A 89 -7.55 0.08 -5.02
N LEU A 90 -8.18 -0.89 -4.35
CA LEU A 90 -7.80 -2.30 -4.38
C LEU A 90 -9.01 -3.18 -4.67
N ASP A 91 -8.77 -4.29 -5.36
CA ASP A 91 -9.76 -5.35 -5.53
C ASP A 91 -9.73 -6.31 -4.34
N GLN A 92 -8.60 -6.37 -3.63
CA GLN A 92 -8.37 -7.30 -2.53
C GLN A 92 -8.89 -6.77 -1.20
N SER A 93 -9.45 -7.67 -0.38
CA SER A 93 -9.88 -7.38 0.99
C SER A 93 -8.68 -7.27 1.96
N PRO A 94 -8.86 -6.73 3.18
CA PRO A 94 -7.80 -6.70 4.20
C PRO A 94 -7.26 -8.06 4.52
N GLU A 95 -8.14 -9.06 4.61
CA GLU A 95 -7.81 -10.43 4.93
C GLU A 95 -6.91 -11.02 3.84
N GLU A 96 -7.21 -10.74 2.57
CA GLU A 96 -6.38 -11.18 1.44
C GLU A 96 -5.00 -10.49 1.45
N VAL A 97 -4.94 -9.19 1.74
CA VAL A 97 -3.67 -8.46 1.88
C VAL A 97 -2.84 -9.02 3.05
N LYS A 98 -3.48 -9.35 4.19
CA LYS A 98 -2.84 -9.99 5.35
C LYS A 98 -2.35 -11.40 5.01
N ASN A 99 -3.13 -12.19 4.29
CA ASN A 99 -2.74 -13.53 3.84
C ASN A 99 -1.54 -13.47 2.90
N LEU A 100 -1.51 -12.50 1.99
CA LEU A 100 -0.36 -12.28 1.12
C LEU A 100 0.90 -11.91 1.91
N TRP A 101 0.78 -11.09 2.95
CA TRP A 101 1.90 -10.81 3.85
C TRP A 101 2.43 -12.08 4.51
N ARG A 102 1.54 -12.92 5.06
CA ARG A 102 1.93 -14.19 5.70
C ARG A 102 2.65 -15.11 4.71
N ALA A 103 2.09 -15.30 3.53
CA ALA A 103 2.70 -16.11 2.47
C ALA A 103 4.09 -15.59 2.08
N ARG A 104 4.29 -14.26 2.05
CA ARG A 104 5.61 -13.65 1.80
C ARG A 104 6.60 -13.93 2.92
N GLN A 105 6.18 -13.91 4.18
CA GLN A 105 7.05 -14.25 5.32
C GLN A 105 7.43 -15.73 5.31
N GLU A 106 6.46 -16.62 5.10
CA GLU A 106 6.70 -18.07 4.99
C GLU A 106 7.68 -18.38 3.85
N ALA A 107 7.47 -17.80 2.67
CA ALA A 107 8.38 -17.94 1.53
C ALA A 107 9.78 -17.41 1.83
N ARG A 108 9.89 -16.31 2.59
CA ARG A 108 11.19 -15.75 3.01
C ARG A 108 11.91 -16.70 3.97
N VAL A 109 11.22 -17.22 4.98
CA VAL A 109 11.77 -18.19 5.94
C VAL A 109 12.28 -19.43 5.22
N LEU A 110 11.47 -19.97 4.30
CA LEU A 110 11.88 -21.11 3.46
C LEU A 110 13.11 -20.79 2.61
N ARG A 111 13.18 -19.59 2.01
CA ARG A 111 14.36 -19.20 1.24
C ARG A 111 15.60 -19.08 2.14
N ASP A 112 15.46 -18.51 3.31
CA ASP A 112 16.58 -18.28 4.22
C ASP A 112 17.08 -19.61 4.84
N SER A 113 16.23 -20.65 4.93
CA SER A 113 16.64 -22.01 5.31
C SER A 113 17.39 -22.79 4.21
N LEU A 114 17.27 -22.39 2.95
CA LEU A 114 18.00 -23.01 1.84
C LEU A 114 19.51 -22.66 1.86
N PRO A 115 20.40 -23.59 1.44
CA PRO A 115 21.82 -23.31 1.25
C PRO A 115 22.04 -22.14 0.29
N HIS A 116 23.10 -21.35 0.49
CA HIS A 116 23.33 -20.09 -0.25
C HIS A 116 23.24 -20.25 -1.78
N GLY A 117 23.73 -21.36 -2.34
CA GLY A 117 23.67 -21.66 -3.78
C GLY A 117 22.28 -21.97 -4.33
N GLN A 118 21.29 -22.24 -3.47
CA GLN A 118 19.89 -22.52 -3.85
C GLN A 118 18.95 -21.33 -3.59
N ARG A 119 19.46 -20.24 -3.00
CA ARG A 119 18.69 -19.00 -2.79
C ARG A 119 18.58 -18.23 -4.12
N LYS A 120 17.63 -18.59 -4.99
CA LYS A 120 17.35 -17.80 -6.21
C LYS A 120 16.96 -16.36 -5.84
N LYS A 121 17.42 -15.37 -6.62
CA LYS A 121 17.17 -13.92 -6.41
C LYS A 121 15.68 -13.53 -6.35
N LYS A 122 14.76 -14.37 -6.85
CA LYS A 122 13.29 -14.21 -6.73
C LYS A 122 12.63 -15.60 -6.58
N PRO A 123 12.04 -15.94 -5.42
CA PRO A 123 11.26 -17.18 -5.25
C PRO A 123 9.97 -17.23 -6.08
N TRP A 124 9.49 -16.08 -6.56
CA TRP A 124 8.17 -15.89 -7.18
C TRP A 124 8.19 -15.88 -8.73
N GLY A 125 9.30 -16.27 -9.36
CA GLY A 125 9.44 -16.27 -10.82
C GLY A 125 9.59 -14.86 -11.45
N PRO A 126 9.83 -14.77 -12.77
CA PRO A 126 9.65 -13.52 -13.51
C PRO A 126 8.14 -13.19 -13.58
N LEU A 127 7.79 -11.95 -13.25
CA LEU A 127 6.50 -11.32 -13.55
C LEU A 127 6.64 -10.58 -14.88
#